data_AF-A0A2Z6NSD0-F1
#
_entry.id   AF-A0A2Z6NSD0-F1
#
_cell.length_a   1.000
_cell.length_b   1.000
_cell.length_c   1.000
_cell.angle_alpha   90.00
_cell.angle_beta   90.00
_cell.angle_gamma   90.00
#
_symmetry.space_group_name_H-M   'P 1'
#
loop_
_entity.id
_entity.type
_entity.pdbx_description
1 polymer ?
#
loop_
_entity_poly.entity_id
_entity_poly.type
_entity_poly.pdbx_seq_one_letter_code
_entity_poly.pdbx_strand_id
1 'polypeptide(L)'
;MLGECQDLLLTISLQAHSSDRWLWQPDLEGGYTVRGAYQLLTTQDVAPLDVAAGLIWHTQVPVKVSILAWRFLRDRLPTKANLISRDIIPGEDHLCVSGCGEAESAQHVFLSCSTFGSLWSLVSSWISYSLVTAQTLSDHFVQFTTSAGGTRARRSFMQLIWLACV
;
A
#
# COMPACT_ATOMS: atom_id res chain seq x y z
N MET A 1 -26.17 10.93 12.37
CA MET A 1 -25.80 11.77 11.21
C MET A 1 -26.46 13.15 11.22
N LEU A 2 -27.79 13.31 11.24
CA LEU A 2 -28.39 14.67 11.18
C LEU A 2 -28.15 15.52 12.45
N GLY A 3 -28.12 14.89 13.63
CA GLY A 3 -27.82 15.57 14.91
C GLY A 3 -26.38 16.04 15.03
N GLU A 4 -25.41 15.22 14.60
CA GLU A 4 -23.97 15.59 14.63
C GLU A 4 -23.66 16.78 13.70
N CYS A 5 -24.36 16.87 12.56
CA CYS A 5 -24.25 18.04 11.68
C CYS A 5 -24.87 19.31 12.30
N GLN A 6 -25.94 19.18 13.12
CA GLN A 6 -26.53 20.32 13.82
C GLN A 6 -25.59 20.86 14.92
N ASP A 7 -24.91 19.98 15.66
CA ASP A 7 -23.98 20.37 16.70
C ASP A 7 -22.76 21.14 16.16
N LEU A 8 -22.27 20.77 14.96
CA LEU A 8 -21.19 21.48 14.27
C LEU A 8 -21.59 22.88 13.79
N LEU A 9 -22.88 23.11 13.54
CA LEU A 9 -23.40 24.41 13.09
C LEU A 9 -23.65 25.37 14.27
N LEU A 10 -23.85 24.86 15.49
CA LEU A 10 -24.08 25.70 16.69
C LEU A 10 -22.85 26.53 17.08
N THR A 11 -21.65 26.15 16.65
CA THR A 11 -20.40 26.87 16.93
C THR A 11 -20.04 27.91 15.87
N ILE A 12 -20.82 28.00 14.78
CA ILE A 12 -20.54 28.90 13.66
C ILE A 12 -21.39 30.17 13.78
N SER A 13 -20.73 31.32 13.87
CA SER A 13 -21.36 32.63 13.81
C SER A 13 -21.20 33.23 12.42
N LEU A 14 -22.32 33.40 11.70
CA LEU A 14 -22.32 33.97 10.35
C LEU A 14 -22.12 35.49 10.42
N GLN A 15 -21.11 35.99 9.72
CA GLN A 15 -20.83 37.43 9.64
C GLN A 15 -21.39 38.00 8.32
N ALA A 16 -22.51 38.72 8.41
CA ALA A 16 -23.26 39.24 7.26
C ALA A 16 -22.51 40.26 6.37
N HIS A 17 -21.37 40.77 6.84
CA HIS A 17 -20.57 41.79 6.15
C HIS A 17 -19.15 41.34 5.79
N SER A 18 -18.83 40.06 5.99
CA SER A 18 -17.56 39.47 5.55
C SER A 18 -17.79 38.56 4.37
N SER A 19 -16.97 38.68 3.34
CA SER A 19 -16.91 37.66 2.28
C SER A 19 -16.22 36.41 2.80
N ASP A 20 -16.72 35.25 2.39
CA ASP A 20 -16.03 33.98 2.61
C ASP A 20 -14.62 34.01 2.00
N ARG A 21 -13.68 33.38 2.70
CA ARG A 21 -12.30 33.24 2.26
C ARG A 21 -11.79 31.84 2.55
N TRP A 22 -10.98 31.31 1.64
CA TRP A 22 -10.27 30.06 1.85
C TRP A 22 -9.19 30.26 2.92
N LEU A 23 -9.25 29.45 3.98
CA LEU A 23 -8.23 29.42 5.01
C LEU A 23 -7.38 28.18 4.84
N TRP A 24 -6.07 28.37 4.82
CA TRP A 24 -5.13 27.27 4.88
C TRP A 24 -4.91 26.92 6.36
N GLN A 25 -5.57 25.88 6.86
CA GLN A 25 -5.50 25.51 8.28
C GLN A 25 -4.07 25.38 8.85
N PRO A 26 -3.08 24.88 8.10
CA PRO A 26 -1.71 24.79 8.61
C PRO A 26 -1.01 26.15 8.81
N ASP A 27 -1.46 27.22 8.14
CA ASP A 27 -0.93 28.57 8.33
C ASP A 27 -2.04 29.61 8.04
N LEU A 28 -2.66 30.09 9.12
CA LEU A 28 -3.79 31.01 9.06
C LEU A 28 -3.37 32.46 8.74
N GLU A 29 -2.08 32.80 8.92
CA GLU A 29 -1.56 34.15 8.67
C GLU A 29 -0.90 34.25 7.29
N GLY A 30 -0.01 33.32 6.96
CA GLY A 30 0.70 33.27 5.68
C GLY A 30 -0.11 32.66 4.54
N GLY A 31 -1.21 31.96 4.85
CA GLY A 31 -2.10 31.34 3.88
C GLY A 31 -1.47 30.15 3.16
N TYR A 32 -2.07 29.75 2.04
CA TYR A 32 -1.54 28.64 1.24
C TYR A 32 -0.23 29.03 0.56
N THR A 33 0.80 28.22 0.76
CA THR A 33 2.01 28.26 -0.06
C THR A 33 2.34 26.86 -0.56
N VAL A 34 2.83 26.76 -1.79
CA VAL A 34 3.29 25.49 -2.36
C VAL A 34 4.37 24.87 -1.48
N ARG A 35 5.25 25.69 -0.92
CA ARG A 35 6.30 25.26 0.03
C ARG A 35 5.72 24.67 1.31
N GLY A 36 4.77 25.35 1.96
CA GLY A 36 4.16 24.88 3.20
C GLY A 36 3.34 23.60 2.98
N ALA A 37 2.60 23.52 1.87
CA ALA A 37 1.89 22.31 1.48
C ALA A 37 2.85 21.14 1.21
N TYR A 38 3.94 21.37 0.47
CA TYR A 38 4.95 20.36 0.20
C TYR A 38 5.61 19.87 1.50
N GLN A 39 6.02 20.79 2.37
CA GLN A 39 6.60 20.45 3.67
C GLN A 39 5.65 19.58 4.48
N LEU A 40 4.37 19.96 4.59
CA LEU A 40 3.35 19.18 5.29
C LEU A 40 3.18 17.76 4.72
N LEU A 41 3.16 17.63 3.39
CA LEU A 41 3.05 16.34 2.72
C LEU A 41 4.30 15.46 2.91
N THR A 42 5.48 16.07 3.06
CA THR A 42 6.76 15.35 3.22
C THR A 42 7.19 15.12 4.67
N THR A 43 6.58 15.81 5.64
CA THR A 43 6.88 15.64 7.08
C THR A 43 6.02 14.59 7.75
N GLN A 44 4.94 14.13 7.11
CA GLN A 44 4.21 12.96 7.60
C GLN A 44 5.14 11.75 7.57
N ASP A 45 5.34 11.17 8.75
CA ASP A 45 6.22 10.04 8.99
C ASP A 45 5.97 8.96 7.93
N VAL A 46 7.02 8.68 7.14
CA VAL A 46 6.97 7.64 6.13
C VAL A 46 6.70 6.35 6.90
N ALA A 47 5.48 5.81 6.75
CA ALA A 47 5.08 4.52 7.30
C ALA A 47 6.22 3.48 7.11
N PRO A 48 6.34 2.46 7.98
CA PRO A 48 7.48 1.52 8.06
C PRO A 48 7.83 0.73 6.78
N LEU A 49 7.20 1.03 5.65
CA LEU A 49 7.56 0.63 4.31
C LEU A 49 8.94 1.12 3.83
N ASP A 50 9.66 1.97 4.56
CA ASP A 50 10.91 2.61 4.09
C ASP A 50 11.96 1.59 3.61
N VAL A 51 12.11 0.46 4.33
CA VAL A 51 13.03 -0.61 3.93
C VAL A 51 12.56 -1.31 2.65
N ALA A 52 11.27 -1.64 2.55
CA ALA A 52 10.72 -2.28 1.35
C ALA A 52 10.77 -1.34 0.13
N ALA A 53 10.46 -0.05 0.32
CA ALA A 53 10.45 0.95 -0.74
C ALA A 53 11.82 1.13 -1.41
N GLY A 54 12.90 1.06 -0.63
CA GLY A 54 14.27 1.11 -1.16
C GLY A 54 14.68 -0.14 -1.97
N LEU A 55 14.06 -1.29 -1.72
CA LEU A 55 14.41 -2.57 -2.34
C LEU A 55 13.67 -2.85 -3.66
N ILE A 56 12.56 -2.15 -3.94
CA ILE A 56 11.71 -2.35 -5.15
C ILE A 56 12.38 -1.84 -6.44
N TRP A 57 13.24 -0.82 -6.32
CA TRP A 57 13.87 -0.16 -7.46
C TRP A 57 15.13 -0.93 -7.89
N HIS A 58 14.94 -1.92 -8.76
CA HIS A 58 16.02 -2.77 -9.25
C HIS A 58 16.38 -2.43 -10.71
N THR A 59 17.67 -2.20 -11.01
CA THR A 59 18.13 -1.70 -12.32
C THR A 59 17.87 -2.65 -13.49
N GLN A 60 17.77 -3.96 -13.21
CA GLN A 60 17.51 -4.99 -14.22
C GLN A 60 16.02 -5.26 -14.44
N VAL A 61 15.13 -4.58 -13.73
CA VAL A 61 13.68 -4.76 -13.81
C VAL A 61 13.07 -3.56 -14.54
N PRO A 62 12.16 -3.78 -15.52
CA PRO A 62 11.45 -2.67 -16.15
C PRO A 62 10.71 -1.83 -15.11
N VAL A 63 10.78 -0.50 -15.23
CA VAL A 63 10.17 0.45 -14.27
C VAL A 63 8.69 0.14 -13.99
N LYS A 64 7.94 -0.34 -14.98
CA LYS A 64 6.53 -0.75 -14.83
C LYS A 64 6.32 -1.83 -13.76
N VAL A 65 7.25 -2.79 -13.63
CA VAL A 65 7.19 -3.87 -12.63
C VAL A 65 7.53 -3.31 -11.26
N SER A 66 8.53 -2.44 -11.14
CA SER A 66 8.79 -1.73 -9.88
C SER A 66 7.60 -0.87 -9.43
N ILE A 67 6.92 -0.19 -10.36
CA ILE A 67 5.69 0.56 -10.04
C ILE A 67 4.57 -0.39 -9.59
N LEU A 68 4.41 -1.54 -10.25
CA LEU A 68 3.43 -2.55 -9.85
C LEU A 68 3.70 -3.03 -8.43
N ALA A 69 4.94 -3.44 -8.12
CA ALA A 69 5.37 -3.87 -6.80
C ALA A 69 5.20 -2.78 -5.74
N TRP A 70 5.50 -1.53 -6.07
CA TRP A 70 5.28 -0.40 -5.18
C TRP A 70 3.80 -0.15 -4.88
N ARG A 71 2.92 -0.26 -5.89
CA ARG A 71 1.47 -0.18 -5.67
C ARG A 71 0.97 -1.38 -4.85
N PHE A 72 1.49 -2.57 -5.13
CA PHE A 72 1.17 -3.80 -4.43
C PHE A 72 1.49 -3.73 -2.93
N LEU A 73 2.71 -3.33 -2.58
CA LEU A 73 3.13 -3.23 -1.17
C LEU A 73 2.39 -2.13 -0.38
N ARG A 74 1.78 -1.17 -1.07
CA ARG A 74 0.96 -0.11 -0.46
C ARG A 74 -0.54 -0.41 -0.46
N ASP A 75 -0.93 -1.62 -0.84
CA ASP A 75 -2.33 -2.04 -1.01
C ASP A 75 -3.11 -1.07 -1.91
N ARG A 76 -2.52 -0.68 -3.05
CA ARG A 76 -3.09 0.25 -4.04
C ARG A 76 -3.42 -0.42 -5.37
N LEU A 77 -3.44 -1.74 -5.43
CA LEU A 77 -3.94 -2.48 -6.59
C LEU A 77 -5.48 -2.52 -6.60
N PRO A 78 -6.11 -2.69 -7.78
CA PRO A 78 -7.55 -2.81 -7.90
C PRO A 78 -8.05 -4.21 -7.48
N THR A 79 -7.72 -4.64 -6.26
CA THR A 79 -8.33 -5.83 -5.64
C THR A 79 -9.78 -5.55 -5.30
N LYS A 80 -10.65 -6.58 -5.24
CA LYS A 80 -12.07 -6.35 -4.89
C LYS A 80 -12.22 -5.63 -3.55
N ALA A 81 -11.42 -5.95 -2.54
CA ALA A 81 -11.43 -5.21 -1.27
C ALA A 81 -11.18 -3.70 -1.46
N ASN A 82 -10.24 -3.32 -2.33
CA ASN A 82 -9.90 -1.94 -2.65
C ASN A 82 -10.90 -1.24 -3.59
N LEU A 83 -11.67 -2.01 -4.36
CA LEU A 83 -12.75 -1.48 -5.18
C LEU A 83 -14.01 -1.24 -4.34
N ILE A 84 -14.32 -2.15 -3.41
CA ILE A 84 -15.41 -2.02 -2.44
C ILE A 84 -15.18 -0.83 -1.51
N SER A 85 -13.95 -0.65 -0.99
CA SER A 85 -13.63 0.50 -0.12
C SER A 85 -13.74 1.86 -0.82
N ARG A 86 -13.87 1.87 -2.15
CA ARG A 86 -14.08 3.06 -2.98
C ARG A 86 -15.48 3.11 -3.60
N ASP A 87 -16.38 2.22 -3.18
CA ASP A 87 -17.75 2.09 -3.69
C ASP A 87 -17.83 1.90 -5.22
N ILE A 88 -16.81 1.27 -5.83
CA ILE A 88 -16.77 0.99 -7.28
C ILE A 88 -17.57 -0.27 -7.60
N ILE A 89 -17.58 -1.26 -6.71
CA ILE A 89 -18.34 -2.51 -6.85
C ILE A 89 -19.16 -2.79 -5.59
N PRO A 90 -20.25 -3.58 -5.69
CA PRO A 90 -21.05 -3.98 -4.53
C PRO A 90 -20.23 -4.77 -3.51
N GLY A 91 -20.52 -4.57 -2.22
CA GLY A 91 -19.84 -5.31 -1.13
C GLY A 91 -20.03 -6.83 -1.17
N GLU A 92 -21.06 -7.31 -1.85
CA GLU A 92 -21.33 -8.74 -2.07
C GLU A 92 -20.27 -9.39 -2.97
N ASP A 93 -19.64 -8.61 -3.85
CA ASP A 93 -18.62 -9.09 -4.80
C ASP A 93 -17.20 -9.10 -4.20
N HIS A 94 -17.06 -9.40 -2.90
CA HIS A 94 -15.77 -9.39 -2.20
C HIS A 94 -14.94 -10.67 -2.38
N LEU A 95 -15.56 -11.76 -2.85
CA LEU A 95 -14.92 -13.08 -2.87
C LEU A 95 -13.77 -13.17 -3.88
N CYS A 96 -12.71 -13.88 -3.49
CA CYS A 96 -11.51 -14.15 -4.29
C CYS A 96 -11.82 -14.82 -5.63
N VAL A 97 -11.20 -14.32 -6.70
CA VAL A 97 -11.35 -14.86 -8.06
C VAL A 97 -10.98 -16.35 -8.18
N SER A 98 -10.15 -16.89 -7.29
CA SER A 98 -9.81 -18.32 -7.29
C SER A 98 -10.96 -19.21 -6.78
N GLY A 99 -12.03 -18.64 -6.23
CA GLY A 99 -13.15 -19.40 -5.67
C GLY A 99 -12.84 -20.07 -4.33
N CYS A 100 -11.83 -19.63 -3.59
CA CYS A 100 -11.47 -20.23 -2.29
C CYS A 100 -12.37 -19.79 -1.11
N GLY A 101 -13.38 -18.95 -1.35
CA GLY A 101 -14.35 -18.52 -0.33
C GLY A 101 -13.93 -17.34 0.55
N GLU A 102 -12.70 -16.85 0.42
CA GLU A 102 -12.17 -15.71 1.20
C GLU A 102 -12.29 -14.39 0.45
N ALA A 103 -12.20 -13.27 1.15
CA ALA A 103 -12.20 -11.94 0.54
C ALA A 103 -10.92 -11.65 -0.27
N GLU A 104 -11.06 -11.05 -1.46
CA GLU A 104 -9.95 -10.72 -2.34
C GLU A 104 -9.19 -9.48 -1.85
N SER A 105 -8.13 -9.70 -1.09
CA SER A 105 -7.12 -8.69 -0.75
C SER A 105 -5.78 -9.03 -1.40
N ALA A 106 -4.90 -8.03 -1.53
CA ALA A 106 -3.55 -8.24 -2.08
C ALA A 106 -2.78 -9.27 -1.25
N GLN A 107 -2.90 -9.18 0.08
CA GLN A 107 -2.35 -10.13 1.04
C GLN A 107 -2.89 -11.55 0.80
N HIS A 108 -4.22 -11.69 0.70
CA HIS A 108 -4.84 -12.99 0.51
C HIS A 108 -4.40 -13.63 -0.82
N VAL A 109 -4.55 -12.91 -1.93
CA VAL A 109 -4.21 -13.44 -3.26
C VAL A 109 -2.75 -13.86 -3.32
N PHE A 110 -1.84 -13.10 -2.72
CA PHE A 110 -0.42 -13.36 -2.86
C PHE A 110 0.15 -14.37 -1.85
N LEU A 111 -0.33 -14.39 -0.61
CA LEU A 111 0.26 -15.20 0.47
C LEU A 111 -0.65 -16.33 0.94
N SER A 112 -1.94 -16.05 1.15
CA SER A 112 -2.82 -16.95 1.93
C SER A 112 -3.78 -17.78 1.08
N CYS A 113 -3.97 -17.41 -0.19
CA CYS A 113 -4.86 -18.10 -1.10
C CYS A 113 -4.37 -19.52 -1.35
N SER A 114 -5.25 -20.52 -1.23
CA SER A 114 -4.91 -21.92 -1.48
C SER A 114 -4.45 -22.19 -2.92
N THR A 115 -4.94 -21.38 -3.87
CA THR A 115 -4.56 -21.50 -5.29
C THR A 115 -3.27 -20.73 -5.57
N PHE A 116 -3.29 -19.41 -5.41
CA PHE A 116 -2.18 -18.54 -5.79
C PHE A 116 -1.03 -18.57 -4.76
N GLY A 117 -1.33 -18.62 -3.46
CA GLY A 117 -0.33 -18.69 -2.41
C GLY A 117 0.52 -19.97 -2.47
N SER A 118 -0.03 -21.06 -3.02
CA SER A 118 0.72 -22.32 -3.23
C SER A 118 1.91 -22.17 -4.19
N LEU A 119 1.92 -21.13 -5.05
CA LEU A 119 3.05 -20.83 -5.94
C LEU A 119 4.33 -20.55 -5.16
N TRP A 120 4.23 -19.96 -3.96
CA TRP A 120 5.42 -19.71 -3.12
C TRP A 120 6.07 -21.00 -2.61
N SER A 121 5.29 -22.07 -2.43
CA SER A 121 5.85 -23.40 -2.14
C SER A 121 6.63 -23.98 -3.33
N LEU A 122 6.20 -23.70 -4.55
CA LEU A 122 6.93 -24.11 -5.76
C LEU A 122 8.21 -23.28 -5.94
N VAL A 123 8.13 -21.96 -5.75
CA VAL A 123 9.28 -21.05 -5.82
C VAL A 123 10.33 -21.41 -4.76
N SER A 124 9.91 -21.65 -3.52
CA SER A 124 10.81 -22.05 -2.42
C SER A 124 11.50 -23.39 -2.69
N SER A 125 10.77 -24.37 -3.22
CA SER A 125 11.32 -25.64 -3.67
C SER A 125 12.37 -25.45 -4.79
N TRP A 126 12.08 -24.59 -5.78
CA TRP A 126 13.01 -24.30 -6.88
C TRP A 126 14.31 -23.66 -6.39
N ILE A 127 14.23 -22.69 -5.47
CA ILE A 127 15.42 -22.03 -4.90
C ILE A 127 16.10 -22.85 -3.79
N SER A 128 15.57 -24.02 -3.43
CA SER A 128 16.06 -24.89 -2.35
C SER A 128 16.18 -24.17 -1.00
N TYR A 129 15.26 -23.24 -0.70
CA TYR A 129 15.28 -22.42 0.51
C TYR A 129 13.91 -22.41 1.18
N SER A 130 13.87 -22.57 2.51
CA SER A 130 12.60 -22.58 3.25
C SER A 130 11.96 -21.19 3.26
N LEU A 131 10.72 -21.10 2.80
CA LEU A 131 9.93 -19.88 2.87
C LEU A 131 9.71 -19.48 4.34
N VAL A 132 9.84 -18.19 4.65
CA VAL A 132 9.51 -17.66 5.97
C VAL A 132 8.04 -17.29 5.99
N THR A 133 7.31 -17.69 7.03
CA THR A 133 5.92 -17.33 7.25
C THR A 133 5.82 -15.84 7.57
N ALA A 134 5.53 -15.03 6.55
CA ALA A 134 5.33 -13.60 6.72
C ALA A 134 3.87 -13.27 7.04
N GLN A 135 3.68 -12.40 8.03
CA GLN A 135 2.36 -11.90 8.42
C GLN A 135 1.90 -10.72 7.56
N THR A 136 2.81 -10.05 6.85
CA THR A 136 2.50 -8.93 5.93
C THR A 136 3.24 -9.06 4.60
N LEU A 137 2.72 -8.44 3.55
CA LEU A 137 3.38 -8.37 2.24
C LEU A 137 4.78 -7.73 2.31
N SER A 138 4.93 -6.67 3.11
CA SER A 138 6.22 -5.99 3.29
C SER A 138 7.23 -6.87 4.01
N ASP A 139 6.80 -7.55 5.07
CA ASP A 139 7.67 -8.49 5.79
C ASP A 139 8.08 -9.65 4.88
N HIS A 140 7.16 -10.16 4.06
CA HIS A 140 7.45 -11.21 3.10
C HIS A 140 8.55 -10.77 2.13
N PHE A 141 8.46 -9.56 1.58
CA PHE A 141 9.49 -9.03 0.68
C PHE A 141 10.84 -8.87 1.37
N VAL A 142 10.87 -8.26 2.56
CA VAL A 142 12.12 -8.02 3.30
C VAL A 142 12.77 -9.35 3.72
N GLN A 143 11.98 -10.30 4.24
CA GLN A 143 12.48 -11.60 4.65
C GLN A 143 12.95 -12.42 3.45
N PHE A 144 12.20 -12.44 2.35
CA PHE A 144 12.58 -13.17 1.13
C PHE A 144 13.91 -12.64 0.57
N THR A 145 14.05 -11.32 0.46
CA THR A 145 15.27 -10.70 -0.07
C THR A 145 16.50 -10.89 0.82
N THR A 146 16.30 -11.06 2.13
CA THR A 146 17.40 -11.27 3.09
C THR A 146 17.67 -12.75 3.41
N SER A 147 16.77 -13.66 3.04
CA SER A 147 16.83 -15.09 3.38
C SER A 147 18.13 -15.79 2.94
N ALA A 148 18.67 -15.46 1.77
CA ALA A 148 19.83 -16.14 1.16
C ALA A 148 21.23 -15.67 1.66
N GLY A 149 21.27 -14.82 2.70
CA GLY A 149 22.50 -14.34 3.33
C GLY A 149 22.95 -12.94 2.90
N GLY A 150 24.10 -12.49 3.43
CA GLY A 150 24.52 -11.07 3.46
C GLY A 150 25.23 -10.50 2.24
N THR A 151 25.50 -11.28 1.17
CA THR A 151 26.19 -10.73 0.00
C THR A 151 25.24 -9.89 -0.86
N ARG A 152 25.73 -8.74 -1.37
CA ARG A 152 24.94 -7.83 -2.22
C ARG A 152 24.38 -8.54 -3.46
N ALA A 153 25.16 -9.42 -4.08
CA ALA A 153 24.76 -10.15 -5.28
C ALA A 153 23.59 -11.11 -5.03
N ARG A 154 23.62 -11.87 -3.93
CA ARG A 154 22.50 -12.77 -3.57
C ARG A 154 21.23 -12.00 -3.24
N ARG A 155 21.35 -10.88 -2.52
CA ARG A 155 20.20 -10.01 -2.23
C ARG A 155 19.57 -9.47 -3.51
N SER A 156 20.39 -9.00 -4.45
CA SER A 156 19.95 -8.52 -5.76
C SER A 156 19.25 -9.63 -6.57
N PHE A 157 19.79 -10.85 -6.55
CA PHE A 157 19.15 -11.99 -7.20
C PHE A 157 17.80 -12.37 -6.56
N MET A 158 17.69 -12.35 -5.23
CA MET A 158 16.42 -12.61 -4.54
C MET A 158 15.39 -11.50 -4.76
N GLN A 159 15.82 -10.24 -4.84
CA GLN A 159 14.94 -9.13 -5.25
C GLN A 159 14.35 -9.37 -6.64
N LEU A 160 15.18 -9.81 -7.60
CA LEU A 160 14.73 -10.13 -8.96
C LEU A 160 13.67 -11.22 -8.98
N ILE A 161 13.90 -12.32 -8.26
CA ILE A 161 12.94 -13.43 -8.18
C ILE A 161 11.62 -12.94 -7.61
N TRP A 162 11.67 -12.19 -6.51
CA TRP A 162 10.45 -11.68 -5.88
C TRP A 162 9.69 -10.74 -6.80
N LEU A 163 10.38 -9.79 -7.44
CA LEU A 163 9.78 -8.83 -8.38
C LEU A 163 9.23 -9.51 -9.65
N ALA A 164 9.75 -10.68 -10.03
CA ALA A 164 9.21 -11.46 -11.14
C ALA A 164 7.94 -12.24 -10.76
N CYS A 165 7.68 -12.44 -9.46
CA CYS A 165 6.48 -13.12 -8.96
C CYS A 165 5.31 -12.17 -8.68
N VAL A 166 5.55 -10.85 -8.70
CA VAL A 166 4.54 -9.79 -8.55
C VAL A 166 4.04 -9.31 -9.90
#